data_AF-A0A656JJ49-F1
#
_entry.id   AF-A0A656JJ49-F1
#
_cell.length_a   1.000
_cell.length_b   1.000
_cell.length_c   1.000
_cell.angle_alpha   90.00
_cell.angle_beta   90.00
_cell.angle_gamma   90.00
#
_symmetry.space_group_name_H-M   'P 1'
#
loop_
_entity.id
_entity.type
_entity.pdbx_description
1 polymer ?
#
loop_
_entity_poly.entity_id
_entity_poly.type
_entity_poly.pdbx_seq_one_letter_code
_entity_poly.pdbx_strand_id
1 'polypeptide(L)'
;MGIGFFGLSQAGKSYLISALAADEKGQLLTRLGTQQLDFIKHVNPVGGGKEATGLVTRFTRTAAPSLDPHFPVELRLFREVEIAIILANAWFEDFDHQRLNSQVTDAQIDALLQRFEAQLTAAPTPGVSSDDVVLLWDYLEHHYANAMRPLNARYWPCVVKLAPRLSVRERAQLFEPLWGGIGKMTETYEQLASALHRLGLAETVFAPISALVTERDGQLVQSNSIINVDILSRLGGSADSAIEVRPA
;
A
#
# COMPACT_ATOMS: atom_id res chain seq x y z
N MET A 1 2.64 1.26 -24.56
CA MET A 1 2.56 -0.21 -24.44
C MET A 1 3.38 -0.64 -23.25
N GLY A 2 2.82 -1.39 -22.31
CA GLY A 2 3.53 -1.96 -21.15
C GLY A 2 3.40 -3.49 -21.17
N ILE A 3 4.37 -4.20 -20.59
CA ILE A 3 4.35 -5.66 -20.47
C ILE A 3 4.38 -5.98 -18.96
N GLY A 4 3.41 -6.77 -18.49
CA GLY A 4 3.34 -7.24 -17.10
C GLY A 4 3.63 -8.74 -17.02
N PHE A 5 4.43 -9.15 -16.04
CA PHE A 5 4.76 -10.56 -15.80
C PHE A 5 4.06 -11.05 -14.53
N PHE A 6 3.17 -12.02 -14.69
CA PHE A 6 2.40 -12.63 -13.61
C PHE A 6 2.65 -14.14 -13.58
N GLY A 7 2.71 -14.73 -12.38
CA GLY A 7 2.88 -16.18 -12.23
C GLY A 7 3.57 -16.56 -10.93
N LEU A 8 3.51 -17.85 -10.58
CA LEU A 8 3.98 -18.38 -9.29
C LEU A 8 5.51 -18.35 -9.15
N SER A 9 6.26 -18.61 -10.24
CA SER A 9 7.73 -18.62 -10.18
C SER A 9 8.30 -17.20 -10.11
N GLN A 10 8.82 -16.77 -8.97
CA GLN A 10 9.52 -15.49 -8.83
C GLN A 10 10.82 -15.48 -9.65
N ALA A 11 11.61 -16.54 -9.57
CA ALA A 11 12.84 -16.68 -10.35
C ALA A 11 12.57 -16.58 -11.87
N GLY A 12 11.49 -17.19 -12.36
CA GLY A 12 11.07 -17.11 -13.76
C GLY A 12 10.71 -15.69 -14.19
N LYS A 13 9.98 -14.93 -13.35
CA LYS A 13 9.66 -13.52 -13.62
C LYS A 13 10.92 -12.65 -13.68
N SER A 14 11.81 -12.77 -12.69
CA SER A 14 13.08 -12.02 -12.66
C SER A 14 13.98 -12.36 -13.84
N TYR A 15 14.01 -13.64 -14.26
CA TYR A 15 14.72 -14.07 -15.46
C TYR A 15 14.15 -13.43 -16.74
N LEU A 16 12.83 -13.45 -16.93
CA LEU A 16 12.18 -12.84 -18.09
C LEU A 16 12.39 -11.32 -18.16
N ILE A 17 12.28 -10.63 -17.03
CA ILE A 17 12.58 -9.19 -16.95
C ILE A 17 14.03 -8.94 -17.35
N SER A 18 14.97 -9.74 -16.82
CA SER A 18 16.39 -9.61 -17.15
C SER A 18 16.63 -9.87 -18.63
N ALA A 19 16.06 -10.92 -19.22
CA ALA A 19 16.25 -11.24 -20.64
C ALA A 19 15.72 -10.15 -21.59
N LEU A 20 14.70 -9.39 -21.18
CA LEU A 20 14.08 -8.36 -22.02
C LEU A 20 14.66 -6.96 -21.78
N ALA A 21 15.14 -6.67 -20.58
CA ALA A 21 15.58 -5.34 -20.19
C ALA A 21 17.10 -5.22 -20.01
N ALA A 22 17.83 -6.33 -19.96
CA ALA A 22 19.28 -6.31 -19.81
C ALA A 22 20.00 -5.75 -21.05
N ASP A 23 21.20 -5.24 -20.81
CA ASP A 23 22.16 -4.87 -21.84
C ASP A 23 22.81 -6.10 -22.51
N GLU A 24 23.74 -5.84 -23.44
CA GLU A 24 24.50 -6.87 -24.16
C GLU A 24 25.31 -7.80 -23.24
N LYS A 25 25.55 -7.40 -21.99
CA LYS A 25 26.27 -8.19 -20.97
C LYS A 25 25.32 -8.92 -20.03
N GLY A 26 24.01 -8.88 -20.28
CA GLY A 26 22.99 -9.50 -19.42
C GLY A 26 22.77 -8.73 -18.12
N GLN A 27 23.14 -7.44 -18.05
CA GLN A 27 23.02 -6.62 -16.85
C GLN A 27 21.85 -5.63 -16.97
N LEU A 28 21.04 -5.53 -15.91
CA LEU A 28 19.99 -4.52 -15.81
C LEU A 28 20.50 -3.36 -14.94
N LEU A 29 21.27 -2.47 -15.57
CA LEU A 29 21.89 -1.33 -14.90
C LEU A 29 20.95 -0.12 -14.87
N THR A 30 20.75 0.46 -13.69
CA THR A 30 20.04 1.72 -13.48
C THR A 30 20.95 2.75 -12.82
N ARG A 31 20.82 4.02 -13.21
CA ARG A 31 21.50 5.13 -12.55
C ARG A 31 20.53 5.81 -11.61
N LEU A 32 20.88 5.81 -10.32
CA LEU A 32 20.12 6.45 -9.26
C LEU A 32 21.02 7.50 -8.61
N GLY A 33 20.76 8.77 -8.92
CA GLY A 33 21.61 9.88 -8.51
C GLY A 33 23.00 9.72 -9.11
N THR A 34 24.03 9.66 -8.26
CA THR A 34 25.43 9.46 -8.67
C THR A 34 25.85 8.00 -8.75
N GLN A 35 25.01 7.06 -8.27
CA GLN A 35 25.33 5.64 -8.20
C GLN A 35 24.74 4.87 -9.38
N GLN A 36 25.44 3.82 -9.81
CA GLN A 36 24.94 2.85 -10.78
C GLN A 36 24.69 1.52 -10.07
N LEU A 37 23.45 1.03 -10.14
CA LEU A 37 23.04 -0.23 -9.53
C LEU A 37 22.62 -1.23 -10.62
N ASP A 38 23.14 -2.44 -10.53
CA ASP A 38 22.53 -3.62 -11.15
C ASP A 38 21.30 -4.04 -10.34
N PHE A 39 20.11 -4.07 -10.96
CA PHE A 39 18.84 -4.38 -10.28
C PHE A 39 18.85 -5.77 -9.66
N ILE A 40 19.31 -6.79 -10.41
CA ILE A 40 19.31 -8.17 -9.91
C ILE A 40 20.35 -8.31 -8.82
N LYS A 41 21.55 -7.75 -8.95
CA LYS A 41 22.58 -7.94 -7.92
C LYS A 41 22.34 -7.12 -6.66
N HIS A 42 21.90 -5.87 -6.80
CA HIS A 42 21.88 -4.92 -5.69
C HIS A 42 20.49 -4.62 -5.15
N VAL A 43 19.43 -4.66 -5.96
CA VAL A 43 18.09 -4.24 -5.53
C VAL A 43 17.20 -5.43 -5.21
N ASN A 44 17.24 -6.48 -6.04
CA ASN A 44 16.40 -7.68 -5.91
C ASN A 44 17.18 -8.98 -6.24
N PRO A 45 18.10 -9.42 -5.36
CA PRO A 45 18.95 -10.57 -5.57
C PRO A 45 18.21 -11.90 -5.51
N VAL A 46 18.62 -12.80 -6.40
CA VAL A 46 18.18 -14.19 -6.42
C VAL A 46 18.86 -14.97 -5.29
N GLY A 47 18.30 -14.93 -4.08
CA GLY A 47 18.84 -15.71 -2.96
C GLY A 47 18.08 -15.55 -1.65
N GLY A 48 17.89 -16.66 -0.91
CA GLY A 48 17.33 -16.67 0.45
C GLY A 48 16.09 -17.54 0.67
N GLY A 49 15.48 -18.10 -0.39
CA GLY A 49 14.31 -18.99 -0.27
C GLY A 49 13.03 -18.31 0.25
N LYS A 50 13.04 -16.98 0.38
CA LYS A 50 11.93 -16.16 0.85
C LYS A 50 11.45 -15.25 -0.28
N GLU A 51 10.15 -14.97 -0.32
CA GLU A 51 9.52 -14.10 -1.32
C GLU A 51 10.19 -12.71 -1.31
N ALA A 52 10.95 -12.41 -2.37
CA ALA A 52 11.94 -11.33 -2.31
C ALA A 52 11.44 -9.96 -2.82
N THR A 53 10.14 -9.72 -3.00
CA THR A 53 9.70 -8.42 -3.54
C THR A 53 8.34 -7.97 -2.98
N GLY A 54 8.38 -7.03 -2.02
CA GLY A 54 7.19 -6.38 -1.46
C GLY A 54 6.67 -5.18 -2.26
N LEU A 55 7.31 -4.85 -3.39
CA LEU A 55 6.99 -3.68 -4.20
C LEU A 55 6.87 -4.01 -5.68
N VAL A 56 5.97 -3.34 -6.38
CA VAL A 56 5.92 -3.37 -7.84
C VAL A 56 7.02 -2.46 -8.39
N THR A 57 7.96 -3.04 -9.14
CA THR A 57 9.04 -2.27 -9.79
C THR A 57 8.69 -1.99 -11.25
N ARG A 58 8.78 -0.71 -11.66
CA ARG A 58 8.58 -0.29 -13.05
C ARG A 58 9.90 0.11 -13.68
N PHE A 59 10.19 -0.45 -14.85
CA PHE A 59 11.32 -0.04 -15.69
C PHE A 59 10.83 0.82 -16.87
N THR A 60 11.59 1.84 -17.23
CA THR A 60 11.33 2.71 -18.38
C THR A 60 12.62 2.88 -19.18
N ARG A 61 12.49 2.92 -20.51
CA ARG A 61 13.61 3.26 -21.41
C ARG A 61 13.88 4.76 -21.44
N THR A 62 12.90 5.58 -21.06
CA THR A 62 13.05 7.02 -20.94
C THR A 62 13.61 7.32 -19.55
N ALA A 63 14.92 7.53 -19.47
CA ALA A 63 15.56 7.96 -18.24
C ALA A 63 15.29 9.46 -18.03
N ALA A 64 14.62 9.81 -16.93
CA ALA A 64 14.59 11.16 -16.41
C ALA A 64 15.56 11.23 -15.22
N PRO A 65 16.48 12.20 -15.17
CA PRO A 65 17.31 12.38 -13.99
C PRO A 65 16.43 12.76 -12.79
N SER A 66 16.79 12.31 -11.59
CA SER A 66 16.14 12.80 -10.39
C SER A 66 16.40 14.31 -10.25
N LEU A 67 15.39 15.05 -9.77
CA LEU A 67 15.53 16.49 -9.52
C LEU A 67 16.57 16.77 -8.44
N ASP A 68 16.64 15.91 -7.42
CA ASP A 68 17.70 15.91 -6.41
C ASP A 68 18.47 14.59 -6.45
N PRO A 69 19.80 14.60 -6.67
CA PRO A 69 20.65 13.40 -6.61
C PRO A 69 20.64 12.67 -5.25
N HIS A 70 20.29 13.34 -4.15
CA HIS A 70 20.21 12.72 -2.81
C HIS A 70 18.93 11.92 -2.59
N PHE A 71 17.88 12.17 -3.39
CA PHE A 71 16.60 11.46 -3.36
C PHE A 71 16.29 10.86 -4.73
N PRO A 72 17.08 9.89 -5.22
CA PRO A 72 16.95 9.42 -6.59
C PRO A 72 15.89 8.33 -6.80
N VAL A 73 15.30 7.79 -5.73
CA VAL A 73 14.36 6.68 -5.79
C VAL A 73 12.94 7.21 -5.82
N GLU A 74 12.26 7.12 -6.96
CA GLU A 74 10.84 7.47 -7.09
C GLU A 74 9.95 6.36 -6.54
N LEU A 75 9.05 6.70 -5.62
CA LEU A 75 8.07 5.80 -5.01
C LEU A 75 6.67 6.37 -5.25
N ARG A 76 5.80 5.54 -5.84
CA ARG A 76 4.36 5.85 -5.92
C ARG A 76 3.68 5.30 -4.67
N LEU A 77 2.98 6.16 -3.94
CA LEU A 77 2.26 5.81 -2.73
C LEU A 77 0.84 5.34 -3.05
N PHE A 78 0.28 4.52 -2.15
CA PHE A 78 -1.15 4.22 -2.16
C PHE A 78 -1.95 5.46 -1.76
N ARG A 79 -3.17 5.54 -2.30
CA ARG A 79 -4.21 6.43 -1.77
C ARG A 79 -4.82 5.82 -0.53
N GLU A 80 -5.42 6.65 0.32
CA GLU A 80 -6.01 6.18 1.58
C GLU A 80 -7.09 5.11 1.37
N VAL A 81 -7.92 5.25 0.33
CA VAL A 81 -8.93 4.25 -0.04
C VAL A 81 -8.32 2.91 -0.47
N GLU A 82 -7.15 2.92 -1.11
CA GLU A 82 -6.48 1.70 -1.57
C GLU A 82 -5.98 0.89 -0.37
N ILE A 83 -5.62 1.56 0.74
CA ILE A 83 -5.33 0.90 2.01
C ILE A 83 -6.59 0.19 2.54
N ALA A 84 -7.77 0.83 2.51
CA ALA A 84 -9.02 0.18 2.92
C ALA A 84 -9.34 -1.04 2.05
N ILE A 85 -9.15 -0.94 0.73
CA ILE A 85 -9.34 -2.06 -0.20
C ILE A 85 -8.41 -3.23 0.16
N ILE A 86 -7.12 -2.96 0.36
CA ILE A 86 -6.13 -4.00 0.71
C ILE A 86 -6.49 -4.68 2.03
N LEU A 87 -6.87 -3.91 3.06
CA LEU A 87 -7.24 -4.48 4.36
C LEU A 87 -8.53 -5.29 4.29
N ALA A 88 -9.54 -4.80 3.58
CA ALA A 88 -10.77 -5.57 3.37
C ALA A 88 -10.49 -6.86 2.58
N ASN A 89 -9.68 -6.80 1.51
CA ASN A 89 -9.26 -7.98 0.76
C ASN A 89 -8.53 -9.00 1.65
N ALA A 90 -7.55 -8.56 2.45
CA ALA A 90 -6.84 -9.43 3.40
C ALA A 90 -7.81 -10.10 4.39
N TRP A 91 -8.80 -9.35 4.89
CA TRP A 91 -9.85 -9.92 5.72
C TRP A 91 -10.60 -11.05 5.01
N PHE A 92 -11.04 -10.84 3.76
CA PHE A 92 -11.83 -11.83 3.03
C PHE A 92 -11.03 -13.05 2.55
N GLU A 93 -9.76 -12.88 2.17
CA GLU A 93 -8.95 -13.93 1.56
C GLU A 93 -8.12 -14.72 2.59
N ASP A 94 -7.64 -14.08 3.67
CA ASP A 94 -6.64 -14.69 4.57
C ASP A 94 -7.21 -15.20 5.90
N PHE A 95 -8.43 -14.79 6.28
CA PHE A 95 -9.05 -15.19 7.55
C PHE A 95 -10.02 -16.37 7.38
N ASP A 96 -10.20 -17.16 8.45
CA ASP A 96 -11.20 -18.24 8.48
C ASP A 96 -12.55 -17.69 8.98
N HIS A 97 -13.42 -17.35 8.04
CA HIS A 97 -14.71 -16.69 8.32
C HIS A 97 -15.69 -17.59 9.06
N GLN A 98 -15.56 -18.91 8.89
CA GLN A 98 -16.43 -19.89 9.56
C GLN A 98 -16.18 -19.92 11.07
N ARG A 99 -14.96 -19.60 11.51
CA ARG A 99 -14.62 -19.52 12.93
C ARG A 99 -15.01 -18.19 13.56
N LEU A 100 -15.14 -17.13 12.76
CA LEU A 100 -15.22 -15.75 13.25
C LEU A 100 -16.66 -15.23 13.38
N ASN A 101 -17.68 -15.92 12.82
CA ASN A 101 -19.11 -15.61 12.97
C ASN A 101 -19.46 -14.12 12.85
N SER A 102 -18.77 -13.40 11.96
CA SER A 102 -18.87 -11.96 11.81
C SER A 102 -20.07 -11.57 10.94
N GLN A 103 -21.28 -11.63 11.49
CA GLN A 103 -22.46 -11.03 10.87
C GLN A 103 -22.71 -9.64 11.44
N VAL A 104 -22.67 -8.64 10.57
CA VAL A 104 -23.04 -7.26 10.91
C VAL A 104 -24.56 -7.14 10.88
N THR A 105 -25.15 -6.62 11.95
CA THR A 105 -26.60 -6.39 12.09
C THR A 105 -26.98 -4.95 11.78
N ASP A 106 -28.23 -4.72 11.36
CA ASP A 106 -28.75 -3.37 11.09
C ASP A 106 -28.60 -2.44 12.32
N ALA A 107 -28.82 -2.97 13.53
CA ALA A 107 -28.65 -2.21 14.77
C ALA A 107 -27.18 -1.77 15.00
N GLN A 108 -26.20 -2.61 14.64
CA GLN A 108 -24.79 -2.24 14.70
C GLN A 108 -24.44 -1.17 13.66
N ILE A 109 -25.00 -1.28 12.45
CA ILE A 109 -24.83 -0.27 11.39
C ILE A 109 -25.40 1.07 11.87
N ASP A 110 -26.61 1.06 12.42
CA ASP A 110 -27.26 2.26 12.94
C ASP A 110 -26.45 2.91 14.05
N ALA A 111 -26.02 2.14 15.05
CA ALA A 111 -25.22 2.64 16.15
C ALA A 111 -23.88 3.22 15.66
N LEU A 112 -23.26 2.59 14.65
CA LEU A 112 -22.02 3.10 14.05
C LEU A 112 -22.25 4.45 13.34
N LEU A 113 -23.27 4.53 12.48
CA LEU A 113 -23.54 5.73 11.69
C LEU A 113 -23.97 6.91 12.58
N GLN A 114 -24.76 6.65 13.63
CA GLN A 114 -25.20 7.68 14.58
C GLN A 114 -24.03 8.40 15.27
N ARG A 115 -22.91 7.70 15.51
CA ARG A 115 -21.70 8.31 16.11
C ARG A 115 -21.13 9.44 15.26
N PHE A 116 -21.38 9.42 13.95
CA PHE A 116 -20.79 10.36 13.00
C PHE A 116 -21.82 11.30 12.36
N GLU A 117 -23.09 11.22 12.76
CA GLU A 117 -24.18 12.01 12.15
C GLU A 117 -23.91 13.52 12.22
N ALA A 118 -23.36 14.01 13.33
CA ALA A 118 -22.98 15.41 13.50
C ALA A 118 -21.96 15.90 12.44
N GLN A 119 -21.13 14.99 11.89
CA GLN A 119 -20.09 15.30 10.92
C GLN A 119 -20.62 15.47 9.49
N LEU A 120 -21.89 15.19 9.21
CA LEU A 120 -22.50 15.42 7.90
C LEU A 120 -22.42 16.89 7.45
N THR A 121 -22.33 17.81 8.41
CA THR A 121 -22.24 19.26 8.15
C THR A 121 -20.80 19.80 8.26
N ALA A 122 -19.84 18.97 8.66
CA ALA A 122 -18.45 19.37 8.79
C ALA A 122 -17.82 19.65 7.42
N ALA A 123 -16.77 20.48 7.40
CA ALA A 123 -16.00 20.71 6.19
C ALA A 123 -15.35 19.40 5.71
N PRO A 124 -15.19 19.19 4.39
CA PRO A 124 -14.48 18.02 3.88
C PRO A 124 -13.05 17.93 4.43
N THR A 125 -12.65 16.72 4.80
CA THR A 125 -11.29 16.38 5.22
C THR A 125 -10.59 15.64 4.07
N PRO A 126 -9.39 16.05 3.64
CA PRO A 126 -8.64 15.38 2.57
C PRO A 126 -8.40 13.88 2.82
N GLY A 127 -8.06 13.15 1.76
CA GLY A 127 -7.61 11.76 1.79
C GLY A 127 -8.59 10.75 1.18
N VAL A 128 -9.90 10.92 1.43
CA VAL A 128 -10.95 10.05 0.87
C VAL A 128 -12.09 10.90 0.34
N SER A 129 -12.39 10.77 -0.95
CA SER A 129 -13.54 11.42 -1.60
C SER A 129 -14.78 10.50 -1.65
N SER A 130 -15.94 11.04 -2.04
CA SER A 130 -17.13 10.21 -2.27
C SER A 130 -16.91 9.19 -3.40
N ASP A 131 -16.19 9.58 -4.46
CA ASP A 131 -15.86 8.69 -5.58
C ASP A 131 -14.93 7.56 -5.14
N ASP A 132 -14.00 7.84 -4.22
CA ASP A 132 -13.17 6.81 -3.61
C ASP A 132 -14.02 5.81 -2.81
N VAL A 133 -15.00 6.28 -2.03
CA VAL A 133 -15.91 5.36 -1.32
C VAL A 133 -16.71 4.50 -2.29
N VAL A 134 -17.17 5.07 -3.41
CA VAL A 134 -17.85 4.30 -4.46
C VAL A 134 -16.91 3.27 -5.08
N LEU A 135 -15.64 3.62 -5.34
CA LEU A 135 -14.63 2.66 -5.82
C LEU A 135 -14.43 1.50 -4.84
N LEU A 136 -14.33 1.79 -3.54
CA LEU A 136 -14.24 0.77 -2.48
C LEU A 136 -15.49 -0.11 -2.44
N TRP A 137 -16.68 0.49 -2.53
CA TRP A 137 -17.94 -0.24 -2.58
C TRP A 137 -18.01 -1.15 -3.79
N ASP A 138 -17.78 -0.63 -4.99
CA ASP A 138 -17.82 -1.39 -6.24
C ASP A 138 -16.84 -2.57 -6.22
N TYR A 139 -15.64 -2.36 -5.70
CA TYR A 139 -14.66 -3.44 -5.51
C TYR A 139 -15.22 -4.55 -4.59
N LEU A 140 -15.72 -4.19 -3.41
CA LEU A 140 -16.20 -5.16 -2.45
C LEU A 140 -17.49 -5.85 -2.89
N GLU A 141 -18.39 -5.15 -3.57
CA GLU A 141 -19.60 -5.76 -4.13
C GLU A 141 -19.25 -6.74 -5.25
N HIS A 142 -18.28 -6.40 -6.10
CA HIS A 142 -17.84 -7.27 -7.20
C HIS A 142 -17.19 -8.57 -6.69
N HIS A 143 -16.35 -8.48 -5.66
CA HIS A 143 -15.58 -9.62 -5.15
C HIS A 143 -16.29 -10.39 -4.02
N TYR A 144 -17.12 -9.71 -3.21
CA TYR A 144 -17.68 -10.24 -1.95
C TYR A 144 -19.18 -9.93 -1.77
N ALA A 145 -19.95 -9.90 -2.85
CA ALA A 145 -21.38 -9.53 -2.88
C ALA A 145 -22.21 -10.06 -1.70
N ASN A 146 -22.11 -11.36 -1.38
CA ASN A 146 -22.90 -11.97 -0.30
C ASN A 146 -22.58 -11.38 1.08
N ALA A 147 -21.31 -11.08 1.35
CA ALA A 147 -20.89 -10.47 2.61
C ALA A 147 -21.26 -8.97 2.66
N MET A 148 -21.33 -8.30 1.51
CA MET A 148 -21.69 -6.88 1.41
C MET A 148 -23.19 -6.60 1.47
N ARG A 149 -24.05 -7.57 1.13
CA ARG A 149 -25.52 -7.41 1.15
C ARG A 149 -26.10 -6.70 2.38
N PRO A 150 -25.70 -7.01 3.64
CA PRO A 150 -26.23 -6.32 4.82
C PRO A 150 -25.89 -4.82 4.85
N LEU A 151 -24.80 -4.40 4.20
CA LEU A 151 -24.33 -3.01 4.18
C LEU A 151 -25.02 -2.16 3.09
N ASN A 152 -25.54 -2.79 2.03
CA ASN A 152 -26.00 -2.11 0.81
C ASN A 152 -27.16 -1.12 1.02
N ALA A 153 -28.12 -1.44 1.90
CA ALA A 153 -29.32 -0.62 2.06
C ALA A 153 -29.06 0.71 2.78
N ARG A 154 -28.15 0.71 3.77
CA ARG A 154 -28.01 1.84 4.71
C ARG A 154 -26.57 2.28 4.96
N TYR A 155 -25.64 1.34 5.12
CA TYR A 155 -24.24 1.67 5.39
C TYR A 155 -23.63 2.46 4.23
N TRP A 156 -23.59 1.89 3.02
CA TRP A 156 -22.93 2.53 1.88
C TRP A 156 -23.51 3.91 1.48
N PRO A 157 -24.86 4.08 1.36
CA PRO A 157 -25.44 5.40 1.06
C PRO A 157 -25.08 6.50 2.06
N CYS A 158 -24.86 6.15 3.33
CA CYS A 158 -24.43 7.07 4.37
C CYS A 158 -22.91 7.29 4.35
N VAL A 159 -22.12 6.23 4.22
CA VAL A 159 -20.65 6.27 4.24
C VAL A 159 -20.10 7.09 3.08
N VAL A 160 -20.70 7.02 1.89
CA VAL A 160 -20.34 7.87 0.72
C VAL A 160 -20.41 9.37 1.04
N LYS A 161 -21.32 9.77 1.96
CA LYS A 161 -21.51 11.16 2.38
C LYS A 161 -20.67 11.53 3.60
N LEU A 162 -20.48 10.58 4.51
CA LEU A 162 -19.79 10.77 5.78
C LEU A 162 -18.27 10.74 5.62
N ALA A 163 -17.70 9.70 5.01
CA ALA A 163 -16.26 9.46 4.99
C ALA A 163 -15.42 10.67 4.53
N PRO A 164 -15.84 11.45 3.51
CA PRO A 164 -15.08 12.62 3.07
C PRO A 164 -15.03 13.78 4.06
N ARG A 165 -15.81 13.72 5.14
CA ARG A 165 -15.89 14.76 6.19
C ARG A 165 -15.25 14.32 7.50
N LEU A 166 -14.85 13.06 7.60
CA LEU A 166 -14.27 12.47 8.80
C LEU A 166 -12.76 12.61 8.85
N SER A 167 -12.20 12.71 10.05
CA SER A 167 -10.75 12.55 10.28
C SER A 167 -10.28 11.13 9.97
N VAL A 168 -8.97 10.92 9.83
CA VAL A 168 -8.38 9.59 9.60
C VAL A 168 -8.84 8.55 10.64
N ARG A 169 -8.84 8.93 11.91
CA ARG A 169 -9.27 8.06 13.01
C ARG A 169 -10.76 7.71 12.95
N GLU A 170 -11.59 8.70 12.62
CA GLU A 170 -13.03 8.47 12.45
C GLU A 170 -13.31 7.61 11.21
N ARG A 171 -12.58 7.78 10.11
CA ARG A 171 -12.66 6.89 8.93
C ARG A 171 -12.24 5.47 9.26
N ALA A 172 -11.19 5.28 10.04
CA ALA A 172 -10.77 3.95 10.50
C ALA A 172 -11.93 3.24 11.21
N GLN A 173 -12.60 3.93 12.13
CA GLN A 173 -13.78 3.41 12.83
C GLN A 173 -14.98 3.21 11.90
N LEU A 174 -15.20 4.12 10.95
CA LEU A 174 -16.30 3.99 10.00
C LEU A 174 -16.15 2.76 9.10
N PHE A 175 -14.92 2.43 8.69
CA PHE A 175 -14.61 1.28 7.83
C PHE A 175 -14.38 -0.03 8.58
N GLU A 176 -14.39 -0.02 9.91
CA GLU A 176 -14.21 -1.19 10.76
C GLU A 176 -15.07 -2.44 10.38
N PRO A 177 -16.34 -2.30 9.95
CA PRO A 177 -17.13 -3.44 9.50
C PRO A 177 -16.54 -4.19 8.28
N LEU A 178 -15.72 -3.53 7.46
CA LEU A 178 -15.17 -4.10 6.22
C LEU A 178 -14.07 -5.14 6.49
N TRP A 179 -13.55 -5.18 7.71
CA TRP A 179 -12.58 -6.18 8.18
C TRP A 179 -13.03 -6.84 9.48
N GLY A 180 -14.34 -7.06 9.61
CA GLY A 180 -14.93 -7.90 10.65
C GLY A 180 -14.84 -7.35 12.07
N GLY A 181 -14.61 -6.05 12.26
CA GLY A 181 -14.44 -5.49 13.61
C GLY A 181 -13.08 -5.79 14.25
N ILE A 182 -12.09 -6.24 13.47
CA ILE A 182 -10.75 -6.51 14.00
C ILE A 182 -10.05 -5.19 14.29
N GLY A 183 -9.97 -4.85 15.58
CA GLY A 183 -9.33 -3.62 16.05
C GLY A 183 -7.90 -3.45 15.53
N LYS A 184 -7.14 -4.54 15.37
CA LYS A 184 -5.77 -4.45 14.84
C LYS A 184 -5.71 -3.99 13.38
N MET A 185 -6.68 -4.36 12.57
CA MET A 185 -6.79 -3.90 11.18
C MET A 185 -7.24 -2.43 11.14
N THR A 186 -8.16 -2.04 12.04
CA THR A 186 -8.53 -0.63 12.24
C THR A 186 -7.33 0.24 12.60
N GLU A 187 -6.52 -0.20 13.57
CA GLU A 187 -5.27 0.48 13.96
C GLU A 187 -4.27 0.57 12.79
N THR A 188 -4.17 -0.50 11.99
CA THR A 188 -3.27 -0.55 10.83
C THR A 188 -3.71 0.45 9.76
N TYR A 189 -5.01 0.54 9.47
CA TYR A 189 -5.55 1.59 8.59
C TYR A 189 -5.19 2.97 9.12
N GLU A 190 -5.49 3.25 10.40
CA GLU A 190 -5.22 4.56 11.01
C GLU A 190 -3.73 4.93 10.94
N GLN A 191 -2.83 3.98 11.21
CA GLN A 191 -1.39 4.18 11.17
C GLN A 191 -0.89 4.53 9.76
N LEU A 192 -1.30 3.74 8.75
CA LEU A 192 -0.87 3.93 7.36
C LEU A 192 -1.48 5.19 6.74
N ALA A 193 -2.79 5.42 6.94
CA ALA A 193 -3.47 6.62 6.49
C ALA A 193 -2.86 7.88 7.13
N SER A 194 -2.58 7.85 8.44
CA SER A 194 -1.90 8.96 9.12
C SER A 194 -0.50 9.23 8.54
N ALA A 195 0.21 8.20 8.08
CA ALA A 195 1.49 8.38 7.40
C ALA A 195 1.33 9.11 6.05
N LEU A 196 0.31 8.78 5.26
CA LEU A 196 0.00 9.51 4.03
C LEU A 196 -0.32 10.98 4.30
N HIS A 197 -1.09 11.28 5.35
CA HIS A 197 -1.39 12.66 5.75
C HIS A 197 -0.14 13.44 6.18
N ARG A 198 0.80 12.81 6.91
CA ARG A 198 2.09 13.43 7.23
C ARG A 198 2.94 13.74 5.99
N LEU A 199 2.76 12.96 4.93
CA LEU A 199 3.39 13.17 3.62
C LEU A 199 2.61 14.13 2.72
N GLY A 200 1.57 14.79 3.25
CA GLY A 200 0.75 15.73 2.51
C GLY A 200 -0.13 15.10 1.43
N LEU A 201 -0.42 13.79 1.55
CA LEU A 201 -1.19 13.01 0.58
C LEU A 201 -0.58 13.01 -0.84
N ALA A 202 0.75 13.11 -0.93
CA ALA A 202 1.46 13.04 -2.20
C ALA A 202 1.28 11.67 -2.87
N GLU A 203 0.97 11.65 -4.17
CA GLU A 203 0.92 10.40 -4.94
C GLU A 203 2.31 9.81 -5.18
N THR A 204 3.33 10.68 -5.22
CA THR A 204 4.71 10.31 -5.48
C THR A 204 5.62 10.99 -4.46
N VAL A 205 6.57 10.22 -3.94
CA VAL A 205 7.66 10.71 -3.10
C VAL A 205 9.00 10.21 -3.64
N PHE A 206 10.05 10.95 -3.34
CA PHE A 206 11.43 10.62 -3.66
C PHE A 206 12.18 10.24 -2.39
N ALA A 207 12.83 9.08 -2.39
CA ALA A 207 13.57 8.51 -1.28
C ALA A 207 15.08 8.45 -1.57
N PRO A 208 15.92 8.46 -0.52
CA PRO A 208 17.36 8.25 -0.67
C PRO A 208 17.64 6.82 -1.13
N ILE A 209 18.82 6.62 -1.74
CA ILE A 209 19.27 5.29 -2.18
C ILE A 209 19.39 4.28 -1.03
N SER A 210 19.55 4.77 0.21
CA SER A 210 19.53 3.97 1.44
C SER A 210 18.22 3.22 1.68
N ALA A 211 17.13 3.61 1.03
CA ALA A 211 15.88 2.85 1.02
C ALA A 211 16.02 1.50 0.30
N LEU A 212 16.96 1.39 -0.64
CA LEU A 212 17.21 0.16 -1.41
C LEU A 212 18.46 -0.58 -0.92
N VAL A 213 19.57 0.15 -0.76
CA VAL A 213 20.89 -0.41 -0.41
C VAL A 213 21.69 0.54 0.48
N THR A 214 22.48 -0.03 1.37
CA THR A 214 23.43 0.69 2.23
C THR A 214 24.84 0.18 1.98
N GLU A 215 25.85 1.04 2.13
CA GLU A 215 27.24 0.61 2.02
C GLU A 215 27.75 0.06 3.35
N ARG A 216 28.39 -1.10 3.32
CA ARG A 216 29.05 -1.74 4.46
C ARG A 216 30.31 -2.44 3.97
N ASP A 217 31.45 -2.10 4.58
CA ASP A 217 32.76 -2.67 4.22
C ASP A 217 33.11 -2.56 2.72
N GLY A 218 32.70 -1.46 2.08
CA GLY A 218 32.90 -1.22 0.65
C GLY A 218 31.98 -2.02 -0.29
N GLN A 219 30.97 -2.71 0.25
CA GLN A 219 29.97 -3.45 -0.50
C GLN A 219 28.56 -2.90 -0.26
N LEU A 220 27.72 -2.95 -1.30
CA LEU A 220 26.31 -2.60 -1.18
C LEU A 220 25.53 -3.79 -0.61
N VAL A 221 24.81 -3.56 0.49
CA VAL A 221 24.00 -4.55 1.20
C VAL A 221 22.57 -4.04 1.40
N GLN A 222 21.60 -4.96 1.49
CA GLN A 222 20.15 -4.66 1.52
C GLN A 222 19.54 -4.75 2.93
N SER A 223 20.31 -4.42 3.97
CA SER A 223 19.94 -4.74 5.37
C SER A 223 18.58 -4.19 5.81
N ASN A 224 18.14 -3.05 5.26
CA ASN A 224 16.83 -2.44 5.51
C ASN A 224 16.13 -2.02 4.21
N SER A 225 16.27 -2.84 3.16
CA SER A 225 15.67 -2.53 1.86
C SER A 225 14.13 -2.59 1.92
N ILE A 226 13.45 -1.57 1.40
CA ILE A 226 11.99 -1.55 1.24
C ILE A 226 11.48 -2.63 0.27
N ILE A 227 12.38 -3.24 -0.51
CA ILE A 227 12.07 -4.36 -1.41
C ILE A 227 11.79 -5.64 -0.61
N ASN A 228 12.37 -5.78 0.57
CA ASN A 228 12.25 -6.98 1.39
C ASN A 228 10.94 -6.99 2.19
N VAL A 229 10.07 -7.97 1.94
CA VAL A 229 8.78 -8.15 2.63
C VAL A 229 8.95 -8.31 4.15
N ASP A 230 10.07 -8.87 4.62
CA ASP A 230 10.35 -9.03 6.05
C ASP A 230 10.32 -7.68 6.80
N ILE A 231 10.46 -6.54 6.11
CA ILE A 231 10.34 -5.21 6.72
C ILE A 231 8.95 -4.97 7.32
N LEU A 232 7.89 -5.57 6.75
CA LEU A 232 6.51 -5.43 7.24
C LEU A 232 6.34 -6.04 8.63
N SER A 233 7.15 -7.04 9.01
CA SER A 233 7.13 -7.61 10.36
C SER A 233 7.53 -6.61 11.46
N ARG A 234 8.16 -5.50 11.06
CA ARG A 234 8.62 -4.44 11.97
C ARG A 234 7.61 -3.29 12.09
N LEU A 235 6.56 -3.25 11.26
CA LEU A 235 5.61 -2.14 11.17
C LEU A 235 5.03 -1.79 12.54
N GLY A 236 5.25 -0.55 12.98
CA GLY A 236 4.75 -0.05 14.28
C GLY A 236 5.46 -0.65 15.51
N GLY A 237 6.52 -1.44 15.32
CA GLY A 237 7.36 -1.98 16.39
C GLY A 237 8.59 -1.10 16.69
N SER A 238 9.35 -1.47 17.72
CA SER A 238 10.59 -0.77 18.10
C SER A 238 11.74 -0.94 17.09
N ALA A 239 11.65 -1.94 16.22
CA ALA A 239 12.60 -2.18 15.14
C ALA A 239 12.19 -1.49 13.81
N ASP A 240 11.07 -0.75 13.81
CA ASP A 240 10.66 0.07 12.67
C ASP A 240 11.66 1.21 12.46
N SER A 241 11.97 1.51 11.21
CA SER A 241 12.97 2.51 10.85
C SER A 241 12.38 3.55 9.91
N ALA A 242 12.47 4.82 10.29
CA ALA A 242 12.03 5.91 9.44
C ALA A 242 12.97 6.12 8.24
N ILE A 243 12.39 6.42 7.09
CA ILE A 243 13.10 6.87 5.89
C ILE A 243 12.63 8.28 5.58
N GLU A 244 13.56 9.21 5.44
CA GLU A 244 13.26 10.56 4.99
C GLU A 244 12.91 10.55 3.50
N VAL A 245 11.83 11.21 3.13
CA VAL A 245 11.38 11.30 1.73
C VAL A 245 10.97 12.73 1.39
N ARG A 246 10.93 13.05 0.11
CA ARG A 246 10.46 14.35 -0.41
C ARG A 246 9.24 14.14 -1.31
N PRO A 247 8.11 14.83 -1.05
CA PRO A 247 7.01 14.89 -2.01
C PRO A 247 7.48 15.41 -3.37
N ALA A 248 6.85 14.91 -4.44
CA ALA A 248 7.09 15.40 -5.80
C ALA A 248 6.63 16.84 -6.03
#